data_AF-A0A1E5WMT2-F1
#
_entry.id   AF-A0A1E5WMT2-F1
#
_cell.length_a   1.000
_cell.length_b   1.000
_cell.length_c   1.000
_cell.angle_alpha   90.00
_cell.angle_beta   90.00
_cell.angle_gamma   90.00
#
_symmetry.space_group_name_H-M   'P 1'
#
loop_
_entity.id
_entity.type
_entity.pdbx_description
1 polymer ?
#
loop_
_entity_poly.entity_id
_entity_poly.type
_entity_poly.pdbx_seq_one_letter_code
_entity_poly.pdbx_strand_id
1 'polypeptide(L)'
;MTAQSPKPSCHSVITGQWSPSAADQAAGRVPGYGVITNIINGGIECGHGADSSVADRIGFYKRYCDVLGVSYGANLDCYNQRPFNT
;
A
#
# COMPACT_ATOMS: atom_id res chain seq x y z
N MET A 1 -10.03 9.73 2.24
CA MET A 1 -9.28 11.00 2.34
C MET A 1 -8.74 11.27 3.73
N THR A 2 -9.35 10.73 4.79
CA THR A 2 -8.95 10.99 6.17
C THR A 2 -7.71 10.19 6.56
N ALA A 3 -6.71 10.84 7.15
CA ALA A 3 -5.59 10.17 7.79
C ALA A 3 -5.98 9.69 9.19
N GLN A 4 -5.36 8.62 9.68
CA GLN A 4 -5.57 8.08 11.02
C GLN A 4 -4.22 7.67 11.59
N SER A 5 -3.60 8.57 12.36
CA SER A 5 -2.23 8.34 12.87
C SER A 5 -2.08 6.95 13.50
N PRO A 6 -1.05 6.17 13.15
CA PRO A 6 0.12 6.53 12.33
C PRO A 6 -0.09 6.44 10.80
N LYS A 7 -1.25 5.99 10.33
CA LYS A 7 -1.55 5.79 8.91
C LYS A 7 -1.74 7.14 8.20
N PRO A 8 -1.05 7.39 7.07
CA PRO A 8 -1.42 8.49 6.19
C PRO A 8 -2.76 8.18 5.52
N SER A 9 -3.34 9.15 4.82
CA SER A 9 -4.50 8.86 3.97
C SER A 9 -4.07 8.09 2.73
N CYS A 10 -4.91 7.16 2.24
CA CYS A 10 -4.62 6.48 0.96
C CYS A 10 -4.47 7.46 -0.20
N HIS A 11 -5.20 8.58 -0.15
CA HIS A 11 -5.12 9.62 -1.16
C HIS A 11 -3.75 10.30 -1.19
N SER A 12 -3.23 10.73 -0.03
CA SER A 12 -1.91 11.35 0.03
C SER A 12 -0.79 10.41 -0.44
N VAL A 13 -0.97 9.08 -0.29
CA VAL A 13 -0.04 8.10 -0.85
C VAL A 13 -0.09 8.13 -2.38
N ILE A 14 -1.27 7.95 -2.98
CA ILE A 14 -1.37 7.79 -4.45
C ILE A 14 -1.12 9.08 -5.23
N THR A 15 -1.32 10.25 -4.60
CA THR A 15 -1.00 11.57 -5.19
C THR A 15 0.42 12.05 -4.88
N GLY A 16 1.25 11.22 -4.22
CA GLY A 16 2.66 11.53 -3.94
C GLY A 16 2.88 12.61 -2.87
N GLN A 17 1.86 12.93 -2.08
CA GLN A 17 1.94 13.95 -1.00
C GLN A 17 2.46 13.37 0.32
N TRP A 18 2.39 12.04 0.50
CA TRP A 18 2.95 11.38 1.68
C TRP A 18 4.43 11.05 1.48
N SER A 19 5.26 11.54 2.39
CA SER A 19 6.67 11.15 2.51
C SER A 19 6.82 10.16 3.68
N PRO A 20 7.36 8.94 3.46
CA PRO A 20 7.55 7.97 4.52
C PRO A 20 8.51 8.46 5.60
N SER A 21 8.14 8.29 6.86
CA SER A 21 9.05 8.53 7.99
C SER A 21 10.21 7.54 8.02
N ALA A 22 11.23 7.78 8.84
CA ALA A 22 12.30 6.81 9.05
C ALA A 22 11.76 5.45 9.56
N ALA A 23 10.71 5.48 10.40
CA ALA A 23 10.06 4.26 10.89
C ALA A 23 9.30 3.52 9.78
N ASP A 24 8.70 4.24 8.82
CA ASP A 24 8.05 3.65 7.65
C ASP A 24 9.07 2.98 6.73
N GLN A 25 10.18 3.66 6.46
CA GLN A 25 11.27 3.12 5.63
C GLN A 25 11.86 1.85 6.26
N ALA A 26 12.14 1.86 7.56
CA ALA A 26 12.64 0.70 8.29
C ALA A 26 11.62 -0.47 8.32
N ALA A 27 10.33 -0.16 8.24
CA ALA A 27 9.24 -1.12 8.14
C ALA A 27 8.96 -1.59 6.69
N GLY A 28 9.71 -1.13 5.70
CA GLY A 28 9.46 -1.41 4.28
C GLY A 28 8.24 -0.69 3.70
N ARG A 29 7.59 0.21 4.44
CA ARG A 29 6.43 0.99 3.99
C ARG A 29 6.89 2.14 3.12
N VAL A 30 6.87 1.91 1.81
CA VAL A 30 7.28 2.87 0.77
C VAL A 30 6.09 3.26 -0.12
N PRO A 31 6.14 4.40 -0.84
CA PRO A 31 5.02 4.86 -1.66
C PRO A 31 4.67 3.84 -2.75
N GLY A 32 3.37 3.54 -2.88
CA GLY A 32 2.85 2.59 -3.87
C GLY A 32 1.50 2.01 -3.45
N TYR A 33 0.94 1.14 -4.29
CA TYR A 33 -0.36 0.52 -4.00
C TYR A 33 -0.31 -0.41 -2.78
N GLY A 34 0.83 -1.05 -2.52
CA GLY A 34 1.02 -1.94 -1.39
C GLY A 34 0.79 -1.27 -0.04
N VAL A 35 1.32 -0.06 0.17
CA VAL A 35 1.11 0.66 1.44
C VAL A 35 -0.35 1.11 1.59
N ILE A 36 -1.10 1.29 0.49
CA ILE A 36 -2.55 1.53 0.53
C ILE A 36 -3.28 0.30 1.06
N THR A 37 -2.92 -0.91 0.60
CA THR A 37 -3.43 -2.16 1.18
C THR A 37 -3.09 -2.26 2.67
N ASN A 38 -1.87 -1.90 3.06
CA ASN A 38 -1.44 -1.88 4.46
C ASN A 38 -2.29 -0.90 5.32
N ILE A 39 -2.61 0.27 4.79
CA ILE A 39 -3.51 1.24 5.46
C ILE A 39 -4.89 0.62 5.70
N ILE A 40 -5.45 -0.05 4.68
CA ILE A 40 -6.81 -0.62 4.71
C ILE A 40 -6.91 -1.80 5.67
N ASN A 41 -6.04 -2.81 5.55
CA ASN A 41 -6.15 -4.05 6.33
C ASN A 41 -4.79 -4.73 6.61
N GLY A 42 -3.74 -3.94 6.78
CA GLY A 42 -2.38 -4.47 6.89
C GLY A 42 -2.14 -5.45 8.03
N GLY A 43 -2.88 -5.34 9.13
CA GLY A 43 -2.75 -6.28 10.26
C GLY A 43 -3.14 -7.72 9.94
N ILE A 44 -3.85 -7.94 8.84
CA ILE A 44 -4.26 -9.27 8.36
C ILE A 44 -3.49 -9.62 7.09
N GLU A 45 -3.27 -8.65 6.20
CA GLU A 45 -2.86 -8.93 4.81
C GLU A 45 -1.36 -8.71 4.54
N CYS A 46 -0.63 -8.02 5.43
CA CYS A 46 0.73 -7.55 5.15
C CYS A 46 1.78 -8.12 6.12
N GLY A 47 3.03 -8.17 5.67
CA GLY A 47 4.18 -8.48 6.51
C GLY A 47 4.41 -9.96 6.82
N HIS A 48 3.73 -10.86 6.13
CA HIS A 48 3.83 -12.32 6.31
C HIS A 48 4.08 -13.09 5.01
N GLY A 49 4.56 -12.39 3.98
CA GLY A 49 4.84 -12.98 2.67
C GLY A 49 3.65 -12.88 1.72
N ALA A 50 3.64 -13.75 0.71
CA ALA A 50 2.63 -13.74 -0.34
C ALA A 50 1.24 -14.07 0.22
N ASP A 51 0.28 -13.20 -0.08
CA ASP A 51 -1.11 -13.30 0.37
C ASP A 51 -2.06 -13.18 -0.83
N SER A 52 -3.07 -14.06 -0.88
CA SER A 52 -4.02 -14.14 -2.00
C SER A 52 -5.00 -12.96 -2.03
N SER A 53 -5.38 -12.41 -0.87
CA SER A 53 -6.23 -11.22 -0.78
C SER A 53 -5.50 -9.96 -1.27
N VAL A 54 -4.21 -9.83 -0.96
CA VAL A 54 -3.36 -8.78 -1.53
C VAL A 54 -3.22 -8.96 -3.04
N ALA A 55 -3.02 -10.19 -3.52
CA ALA A 55 -2.94 -10.48 -4.95
C ALA A 55 -4.23 -10.12 -5.70
N ASP A 56 -5.40 -10.38 -5.10
CA ASP A 56 -6.71 -10.00 -5.65
C ASP A 56 -6.85 -8.47 -5.78
N ARG A 57 -6.48 -7.71 -4.74
CA ARG A 57 -6.44 -6.23 -4.79
C ARG A 57 -5.56 -5.72 -5.92
N ILE A 58 -4.36 -6.30 -6.08
CA ILE A 58 -3.44 -5.97 -7.18
C ILE A 58 -4.06 -6.31 -8.53
N GLY A 59 -4.79 -7.41 -8.63
CA GLY A 59 -5.49 -7.83 -9.86
C GLY A 59 -6.49 -6.78 -10.34
N PHE A 60 -7.36 -6.30 -9.45
CA PHE A 60 -8.30 -5.21 -9.77
C PHE A 60 -7.57 -3.92 -10.12
N TYR A 61 -6.54 -3.55 -9.36
CA TYR A 61 -5.75 -2.35 -9.62
C TYR A 61 -5.13 -2.36 -11.03
N LYS A 62 -4.46 -3.46 -11.40
CA LYS A 62 -3.86 -3.62 -12.74
C LYS A 62 -4.90 -3.53 -13.84
N ARG A 63 -6.03 -4.24 -13.72
CA ARG A 63 -7.12 -4.19 -14.69
C ARG A 63 -7.60 -2.76 -14.93
N TYR A 64 -7.77 -1.97 -13.87
CA TYR A 64 -8.25 -0.59 -14.01
C TYR A 64 -7.17 0.35 -14.56
N CYS A 65 -5.92 0.16 -14.19
CA CYS A 65 -4.81 0.88 -14.82
C CYS A 65 -4.74 0.61 -16.34
N ASP A 66 -4.92 -0.65 -16.76
CA ASP A 66 -4.95 -1.02 -18.19
C ASP A 66 -6.10 -0.34 -18.93
N VAL A 67 -7.31 -0.36 -18.37
CA VAL A 67 -8.49 0.31 -18.96
C VAL A 67 -8.27 1.81 -19.07
N LEU A 68 -7.59 2.43 -18.10
CA LEU A 68 -7.32 3.86 -18.06
C LEU A 68 -6.05 4.28 -18.83
N GLY A 69 -5.26 3.32 -19.33
CA GLY A 69 -4.02 3.59 -20.06
C GLY A 69 -2.92 4.22 -19.20
N VAL A 70 -2.85 3.88 -17.91
CA VAL A 70 -1.84 4.42 -16.97
C VAL A 70 -0.94 3.31 -16.43
N SER A 71 0.31 3.66 -16.09
CA SER A 71 1.24 2.74 -15.45
C SER A 71 0.77 2.33 -14.04
N TYR A 72 1.09 1.09 -13.64
CA TYR A 72 0.81 0.58 -12.29
C TYR A 72 1.69 1.24 -11.20
N GLY A 73 2.82 1.83 -11.59
CA GLY A 73 3.85 2.24 -10.63
C GLY A 73 4.56 1.05 -9.97
N ALA A 74 5.30 1.35 -8.91
CA ALA A 74 6.08 0.38 -8.14
C ALA A 74 5.39 0.02 -6.80
N ASN A 75 5.97 -0.96 -6.09
CA ASN A 75 5.58 -1.33 -4.72
C ASN A 75 4.09 -1.69 -4.61
N LEU A 76 3.65 -2.64 -5.47
CA LEU A 76 2.24 -3.02 -5.58
C LEU A 76 1.75 -3.88 -4.41
N ASP A 77 2.65 -4.64 -3.80
CA ASP A 77 2.35 -5.51 -2.67
C ASP A 77 2.81 -4.93 -1.33
N CYS A 78 2.28 -5.51 -0.26
CA CYS A 78 2.73 -5.27 1.10
C CYS A 78 3.27 -6.52 1.78
N TYR A 79 3.71 -7.52 1.01
CA TYR A 79 4.07 -8.84 1.53
C TYR A 79 5.15 -8.77 2.61
N ASN A 80 6.10 -7.85 2.44
CA ASN A 80 7.22 -7.63 3.36
C ASN A 80 7.11 -6.32 4.15
N GLN A 81 5.97 -5.63 4.09
CA GLN A 81 5.78 -4.39 4.83
C GLN A 81 5.24 -4.68 6.23
N ARG A 82 5.88 -4.16 7.28
CA ARG A 82 5.32 -4.28 8.63
C ARG A 82 3.99 -3.50 8.71
N PRO A 83 2.92 -4.08 9.28
CA PRO A 83 1.65 -3.41 9.43
C PRO A 83 1.75 -2.08 10.21
N PHE A 84 0.85 -1.13 9.95
CA PHE A 84 0.77 0.11 10.73
C PHE A 84 0.20 -0.06 12.15
N ASN A 85 -0.49 -1.18 12.41
CA ASN A 85 -1.22 -1.45 13.65
C ASN A 85 -0.48 -2.38 14.61
N THR A 86 0.81 -2.62 14.36
CA THR A 86 1.72 -3.33 15.28
C THR A 86 2.65 -2.37 15.98
#